data_AF-A0AAV5M6X6-F1
#
_entry.id   AF-A0AAV5M6X6-F1
#
_cell.length_a   1.000
_cell.length_b   1.000
_cell.length_c   1.000
_cell.angle_alpha   90.00
_cell.angle_beta   90.00
_cell.angle_gamma   90.00
#
_symmetry.space_group_name_H-M   'P 1'
#
loop_
_entity.id
_entity.type
_entity.pdbx_description
1 polymer ?
#
loop_
_entity_poly.entity_id
_entity_poly.type
_entity_poly.pdbx_seq_one_letter_code
_entity_poly.pdbx_strand_id
1 'polypeptide(L)' 'MSVWNLLRQFQIRKVHMAVVLNGYGRTVGIVTLEGVVEEIVGDIFDEIDSKGSLITSSMTLMFCY' A
#
# COMPACT_ATOMS: atom_id res chain seq x y z
N MET A 1 11.08 10.96 -3.46
CA MET A 1 10.69 9.81 -4.31
C MET A 1 9.17 9.81 -4.39
N SER A 2 8.55 9.76 -5.57
CA SER A 2 7.09 9.64 -5.68
C SER A 2 6.66 8.19 -5.43
N VAL A 3 5.49 7.99 -4.83
CA VAL A 3 4.88 6.66 -4.56
C VAL A 3 4.71 5.85 -5.86
N TRP A 4 4.38 6.52 -6.97
CA TRP A 4 4.32 5.91 -8.31
C TRP A 4 5.64 5.29 -8.78
N ASN A 5 6.76 5.95 -8.47
CA ASN A 5 8.08 5.42 -8.82
C ASN A 5 8.44 4.21 -7.97
N LEU A 6 7.98 4.17 -6.72
CA LEU A 6 8.16 3.02 -5.84
C LEU A 6 7.34 1.83 -6.34
N LEU A 7 6.07 2.03 -6.69
CA LEU A 7 5.22 1.00 -7.30
C LEU A 7 5.86 0.40 -8.56
N ARG A 8 6.36 1.27 -9.45
CA ARG A 8 7.06 0.82 -10.67
C ARG A 8 8.29 -0.02 -10.36
N GLN A 9 9.04 0.31 -9.31
CA GLN A 9 10.19 -0.49 -8.88
C GLN A 9 9.79 -1.85 -8.32
N PHE A 10 8.71 -1.93 -7.55
CA PHE A 10 8.16 -3.19 -7.07
C PHE A 10 7.76 -4.10 -8.25
N GLN A 11 7.08 -3.55 -9.26
CA GLN A 11 6.68 -4.28 -10.46
C GLN A 11 7.87 -4.78 -11.30
N ILE A 12 8.88 -3.92 -11.54
CA ILE A 12 10.07 -4.30 -12.32
C ILE A 12 10.87 -5.40 -11.62
N ARG A 13 11.04 -5.27 -10.30
CA ARG A 13 11.84 -6.20 -9.50
C ARG A 13 11.08 -7.47 -9.11
N LYS A 14 9.76 -7.52 -9.33
CA LYS A 14 8.85 -8.60 -8.91
C LYS A 14 9.03 -8.97 -7.43
N VAL A 15 9.13 -7.96 -6.57
CA VAL A 15 9.20 -8.11 -5.12
C VAL A 15 7.96 -7.47 -4.49
N HIS A 16 7.60 -7.92 -3.29
CA HIS A 16 6.41 -7.43 -2.57
C HIS A 16 6.75 -6.66 -1.29
N MET A 17 8.01 -6.67 -0.87
CA MET A 17 8.48 -6.00 0.34
C MET A 17 9.85 -5.38 0.11
N ALA A 18 10.07 -4.19 0.67
CA ALA A 18 11.36 -3.52 0.66
C ALA A 18 11.66 -2.89 2.02
N VAL A 19 12.95 -2.84 2.38
CA VAL A 19 13.42 -2.22 3.61
C VAL A 19 13.91 -0.81 3.29
N VAL A 20 13.42 0.19 4.02
CA VAL A 20 13.83 1.58 3.88
C VAL A 20 15.03 1.82 4.79
N LEU A 21 16.12 2.29 4.19
CA LEU A 21 17.34 2.68 4.91
C LEU A 21 17.43 4.20 4.98
N ASN A 22 18.02 4.72 6.07
CA ASN A 22 18.43 6.12 6.15
C ASN A 22 19.83 6.33 5.55
N GLY A 23 20.29 7.58 5.51
CA GLY A 23 21.63 7.94 5.02
C GLY A 23 22.81 7.37 5.83
N TYR A 24 22.55 6.72 6.96
CA TYR A 24 23.54 6.06 7.81
C TYR A 24 23.44 4.52 7.75
N GLY A 25 22.65 3.97 6.82
CA GLY A 25 22.47 2.53 6.65
C GLY A 25 21.62 1.86 7.75
N ARG A 26 20.98 2.63 8.63
CA ARG A 26 20.02 2.09 9.60
C ARG A 26 18.66 1.91 8.95
N THR A 27 17.97 0.86 9.36
CA THR A 27 16.59 0.62 8.95
C THR A 27 15.67 1.66 9.57
N VAL A 28 14.93 2.36 8.70
CA VAL A 28 13.87 3.30 9.09
C VAL A 28 12.55 2.55 9.22
N GLY A 29 12.32 1.59 8.34
CA GLY A 29 11.09 0.81 8.32
C GLY A 29 11.02 -0.15 7.15
N ILE A 30 9.86 -0.76 6.98
CA ILE A 30 9.53 -1.68 5.91
C ILE A 30 8.38 -1.06 5.11
N VAL A 31 8.39 -1.26 3.81
CA VAL A 31 7.27 -0.90 2.93
C VAL A 31 6.87 -2.12 2.13
N THR A 32 5.56 -2.32 1.95
CA THR A 32 5.01 -3.44 1.19
C THR A 32 4.26 -2.93 -0.03
N LEU A 33 4.09 -3.79 -1.03
CA LEU A 33 3.36 -3.45 -2.24
C LEU A 33 1.92 -3.04 -1.93
N GLU A 34 1.27 -3.71 -0.99
CA GLU A 34 -0.12 -3.46 -0.60
C GLU A 34 -0.29 -2.03 -0.07
N GLY A 35 0.59 -1.59 0.85
CA GLY A 35 0.52 -0.23 1.39
C GLY A 35 0.82 0.86 0.34
N VAL A 36 1.70 0.58 -0.62
CA VAL A 36 1.98 1.51 -1.74
C VAL A 36 0.77 1.62 -2.67
N VAL A 37 0.05 0.52 -2.90
CA VAL A 37 -1.18 0.52 -3.71
C VAL A 37 -2.31 1.26 -2.99
N GLU A 38 -2.49 1.01 -1.69
CA GLU A 38 -3.50 1.68 -0.87
C GLU A 38 -3.30 3.21 -0.84
N GLU A 39 -2.05 3.69 -0.73
CA GLU A 39 -1.78 5.13 -0.73
C GLU A 39 -2.06 5.79 -2.09
N ILE A 40 -1.94 5.06 -3.21
CA ILE A 40 -2.26 5.56 -4.55
C ILE A 40 -3.76 5.50 -4.83
N VAL A 41 -4.43 4.42 -4.41
CA VAL A 41 -5.84 4.15 -4.73
C VAL A 41 -6.80 4.83 -3.73
N GLY A 42 -6.37 5.03 -2.49
CA GLY A 42 -7.21 5.51 -1.39
C GLY A 42 -8.23 4.47 -0.92
N ASP A 43 -9.10 4.88 0.02
CA ASP A 43 -10.24 4.06 0.44
C ASP A 43 -11.16 3.83 -0.76
N ILE A 44 -11.33 2.57 -1.14
CA ILE A 44 -12.29 2.19 -2.18
C ILE A 44 -13.68 2.38 -1.57
N PHE A 45 -14.31 3.51 -1.86
CA PHE A 45 -15.71 3.76 -1.49
C PHE A 45 -16.60 2.78 -2.26
N ASP A 46 -17.10 1.78 -1.57
CA ASP A 46 -18.13 0.91 -2.13
C ASP A 46 -19.42 1.74 -2.31
N GLU A 47 -20.12 1.61 -3.44
CA GLU A 47 -21.30 2.45 -3.79
C GLU A 47 -22.46 2.33 -2.77
N ILE A 48 -22.32 1.44 -1.79
CA ILE A 48 -23.32 1.08 -0.77
C ILE A 48 -23.03 1.76 0.59
N ASP A 49 -21.84 2.33 0.83
CA ASP A 49 -21.50 2.91 2.15
C ASP A 49 -22.11 4.30 2.37
N SER A 50 -23.42 4.31 2.62
CA SER A 50 -24.12 5.42 3.22
C SER A 50 -23.84 5.46 4.71
N LYS A 51 -22.77 6.17 5.07
CA LYS A 51 -22.49 6.68 6.43
C LYS A 51 -22.24 5.61 7.49
N GLY A 52 -20.96 5.30 7.65
CA GLY A 52 -20.33 5.33 8.95
C GLY A 52 -20.02 3.96 9.55
N SER A 53 -18.80 3.51 9.32
CA SER A 53 -17.98 2.93 10.38
C SER A 53 -16.52 2.89 9.92
N LEU A 54 -15.64 3.51 10.71
CA LEU A 54 -14.20 3.33 10.62
C LEU A 54 -13.87 1.89 10.98
N ILE A 55 -13.90 1.00 10.00
CA ILE A 55 -13.28 -0.32 10.10
C ILE A 55 -12.13 -0.35 9.11
N THR A 56 -10.93 -0.46 9.68
CA THR A 56 -9.73 -0.98 9.04
C THR A 56 -10.08 -2.30 8.37
N SER A 57 -10.57 -2.24 7.14
CA SER A 57 -10.76 -3.42 6.31
C SER A 57 -9.44 -3.67 5.61
N SER A 58 -8.50 -4.22 6.38
CA SER A 58 -7.32 -4.91 5.87
C SER A 58 -7.78 -5.82 4.72
N MET A 59 -7.57 -5.41 3.48
CA MET A 59 -7.66 -6.30 2.33
C MET A 59 -9.01 -7.03 2.14
N THR A 60 -10.15 -6.49 2.60
CA THR A 60 -11.36 -7.32 2.78
C THR A 60 -12.20 -7.56 1.51
N LEU A 61 -12.25 -6.63 0.55
CA LEU A 61 -13.14 -6.81 -0.63
C LEU A 61 -12.45 -7.32 -1.90
N MET A 62 -11.12 -7.24 -2.02
CA MET A 62 -10.39 -7.77 -3.19
C MET A 62 -9.90 -9.22 -3.02
N PHE A 63 -10.54 -9.97 -2.12
CA PHE A 63 -10.52 -11.45 -2.11
C PHE A 63 -11.92 -12.04 -1.99
N CYS A 64 -12.96 -11.21 -2.19
CA CYS A 64 -14.34 -11.66 -2.11
C CYS A 64 -15.05 -11.70 -3.48
N TYR A 65 -14.33 -11.86 -4.60
CA TYR A 65 -14.65 -12.69 -5.78
C TYR A 65 -13.50 -12.66 -6.80
#